data_AF-A0A9D4TF49-F1
#
_entry.id   AF-A0A9D4TF49-F1
#
_cell.length_a   1.000
_cell.length_b   1.000
_cell.length_c   1.000
_cell.angle_alpha   90.00
_cell.angle_beta   90.00
_cell.angle_gamma   90.00
#
_symmetry.space_group_name_H-M   'P 1'
#
loop_
_entity.id
_entity.type
_entity.pdbx_description
1 polymer ?
#
loop_
_entity_poly.entity_id
_entity_poly.type
_entity_poly.pdbx_seq_one_letter_code
_entity_poly.pdbx_strand_id
1 'polypeptide(L)'
;MRHLFPLQQHYLNQPLAAPAQSATQRGLALAVLCSSTKGGAKQPPPLLCWQELAEKEAELQLEKAEAVGSVVRAARTDLRQLVAAQRAAESEAAAAEAAAASAKQDSQALQQQQQTGWKPRVGQTVFVPRLNQAAKVVKVAGSGAITLQAGILKVTVTADEVRQR
;
A
#
# COMPACT_ATOMS: atom_id res chain seq x y z
N MET A 1 31.77 -9.60 -7.71
CA MET A 1 31.34 -10.46 -6.60
C MET A 1 30.11 -9.83 -5.97
N ARG A 2 28.91 -10.33 -6.29
CA ARG A 2 27.63 -9.82 -5.79
C ARG A 2 27.14 -10.77 -4.71
N HIS A 3 27.19 -10.33 -3.46
CA HIS A 3 26.67 -11.09 -2.33
C HIS A 3 25.15 -10.96 -2.26
N LEU A 4 24.48 -12.09 -2.47
CA LEU A 4 23.39 -12.65 -1.68
C LEU A 4 22.63 -11.65 -0.78
N PHE A 5 21.41 -11.31 -1.19
CA PHE A 5 20.35 -10.89 -0.28
C PHE A 5 19.49 -12.13 0.04
N PRO A 6 19.49 -12.63 1.29
CA PRO A 6 18.43 -13.49 1.78
C PRO A 6 17.59 -12.66 2.75
N LEU A 7 16.50 -12.07 2.28
CA LEU A 7 15.51 -11.47 3.17
C LEU A 7 14.14 -12.12 2.97
N GLN A 8 13.81 -12.93 3.97
CA GLN A 8 12.48 -13.16 4.53
C GLN A 8 11.43 -13.86 3.66
N GLN A 9 11.52 -15.19 3.62
CA GLN A 9 10.37 -16.09 3.37
C GLN A 9 9.70 -16.57 4.67
N HIS A 10 9.43 -15.66 5.61
CA HIS A 10 8.74 -16.02 6.85
C HIS A 10 7.43 -15.27 6.98
N TYR A 11 6.43 -15.59 6.16
CA TYR A 11 5.00 -15.42 6.48
C TYR A 11 4.20 -16.06 5.36
N LEU A 12 3.89 -17.36 5.47
CA LEU A 12 2.73 -18.03 4.84
C LEU A 12 2.67 -19.47 5.37
N ASN A 13 2.60 -19.59 6.69
CA ASN A 13 2.19 -20.84 7.33
C ASN A 13 1.14 -20.50 8.38
N GLN A 14 0.05 -19.87 7.93
CA GLN A 14 -1.20 -19.91 8.68
C GLN A 14 -1.86 -21.24 8.35
N PRO A 15 -2.09 -22.12 9.33
CA PRO A 15 -2.96 -23.27 9.11
C PRO A 15 -4.33 -22.70 8.75
N LEU A 16 -4.77 -22.95 7.52
CA LEU A 16 -6.17 -22.82 7.13
C LEU A 16 -6.96 -23.59 8.20
N ALA A 17 -7.69 -22.88 9.04
CA ALA A 17 -8.61 -23.50 9.97
C ALA A 17 -9.55 -24.38 9.13
N ALA A 18 -9.37 -25.68 9.27
CA ALA A 18 -10.18 -26.67 8.59
C ALA A 18 -11.64 -26.37 8.92
N PRO A 19 -12.52 -26.14 7.93
CA PRO A 19 -13.94 -26.17 8.21
C PRO A 19 -14.26 -27.58 8.69
N ALA A 20 -14.80 -27.63 9.90
CA ALA A 20 -15.30 -28.79 10.61
C ALA A 20 -15.63 -29.99 9.69
N GLN A 21 -14.85 -31.06 9.81
CA GLN A 21 -15.11 -32.38 9.22
C GLN A 21 -16.28 -33.11 9.90
N SER A 22 -17.34 -32.39 10.31
CA SER A 22 -18.49 -32.96 11.02
C SER A 22 -19.74 -33.13 10.15
N ALA A 23 -19.66 -32.88 8.84
CA ALA A 23 -20.81 -33.00 7.93
C ALA A 23 -20.90 -34.38 7.23
N THR A 24 -19.78 -35.07 6.99
CA THR A 24 -19.78 -36.30 6.18
C THR A 24 -20.30 -37.53 6.92
N GLN A 25 -20.35 -37.53 8.25
CA GLN A 25 -20.95 -38.64 9.03
C GLN A 25 -22.46 -38.50 9.26
N ARG A 26 -23.10 -37.36 8.95
CA ARG A 26 -24.55 -37.18 9.16
C ARG A 26 -25.41 -37.59 7.98
N GLY A 27 -24.84 -37.72 6.78
CA GLY A 27 -25.58 -38.15 5.58
C GLY A 27 -26.03 -39.62 5.60
N LEU A 28 -25.34 -40.49 6.34
CA LEU A 28 -25.69 -41.92 6.44
C LEU A 28 -26.61 -42.26 7.63
N ALA A 29 -26.83 -41.31 8.55
CA ALA A 29 -27.69 -41.55 9.71
C ALA A 29 -29.17 -41.29 9.43
N LEU A 30 -29.53 -40.46 8.44
CA LEU A 30 -30.93 -40.12 8.16
C LEU A 30 -31.64 -41.06 7.18
N ALA A 31 -30.92 -41.82 6.36
CA ALA A 31 -31.52 -42.89 5.57
C ALA A 31 -32.01 -44.07 6.45
N VAL A 32 -31.58 -44.14 7.72
CA VAL A 32 -31.91 -45.24 8.64
C VAL A 32 -33.12 -44.91 9.53
N LEU A 33 -33.53 -43.65 9.64
CA LEU A 33 -34.60 -43.24 10.57
C LEU A 33 -36.03 -43.34 9.98
N CYS A 34 -36.20 -43.60 8.69
CA CYS A 34 -37.52 -43.88 8.11
C CYS A 34 -37.95 -45.36 8.22
N SER A 35 -37.11 -46.26 8.74
CA SER A 35 -37.32 -47.72 8.62
C SER A 35 -37.60 -48.46 9.92
N SER A 36 -37.69 -47.81 11.08
CA SER A 36 -37.84 -48.54 12.35
C SER A 36 -38.78 -47.85 13.34
N THR A 37 -40.08 -48.06 13.17
CA THR A 37 -41.04 -47.95 14.27
C THR A 37 -41.81 -49.27 14.37
N LYS A 38 -41.28 -50.17 15.18
CA LYS A 38 -41.99 -51.35 15.69
C LYS A 38 -42.99 -50.86 16.74
N GLY A 39 -44.09 -50.24 16.31
CA GLY A 39 -45.12 -49.75 17.21
C GLY A 39 -46.14 -48.82 16.55
N GLY A 40 -47.25 -49.39 16.09
CA GLY A 40 -48.64 -48.89 16.21
C GLY A 40 -49.02 -47.43 15.92
N ALA A 41 -48.14 -46.58 15.41
CA ALA A 41 -48.46 -45.18 15.08
C ALA A 41 -48.52 -45.01 13.56
N LYS A 42 -49.68 -44.55 13.10
CA LYS A 42 -50.04 -44.19 11.73
C LYS A 42 -48.88 -43.46 11.03
N GLN A 43 -48.12 -44.19 10.19
CA GLN A 43 -47.01 -43.64 9.42
C GLN A 43 -47.51 -42.44 8.60
N PRO A 44 -46.82 -41.28 8.63
CA PRO A 44 -47.08 -40.24 7.65
C PRO A 44 -46.72 -40.76 6.26
N PRO A 45 -47.48 -40.39 5.21
CA PRO A 45 -47.22 -40.86 3.86
C PRO A 45 -45.78 -40.48 3.43
N PRO A 46 -45.09 -41.37 2.68
CA PRO A 46 -43.68 -41.23 2.34
C PRO A 46 -43.33 -39.93 1.60
N LEU A 47 -44.31 -39.25 1.02
CA LEU A 47 -44.16 -38.00 0.29
C LEU A 47 -43.75 -36.82 1.19
N LEU A 48 -44.15 -36.81 2.46
CA LEU A 48 -43.82 -35.72 3.39
C LEU A 48 -42.33 -35.69 3.74
N CYS A 49 -41.70 -36.87 3.86
CA CYS A 49 -40.27 -36.97 4.16
C CYS A 49 -39.38 -36.47 3.00
N TRP A 50 -39.80 -36.69 1.75
CA TRP A 50 -39.07 -36.19 0.58
C TRP A 50 -39.16 -34.67 0.44
N GLN A 51 -40.32 -34.11 0.79
CA GLN A 51 -40.52 -32.67 0.77
C GLN A 51 -39.65 -31.98 1.83
N GLU A 52 -39.63 -32.48 3.07
CA GLU A 52 -38.79 -31.93 4.14
C GLU A 52 -37.29 -32.01 3.78
N LEU A 53 -36.85 -33.11 3.16
CA LEU A 53 -35.48 -33.26 2.66
C LEU A 53 -35.14 -32.22 1.57
N ALA A 54 -36.03 -32.04 0.59
CA ALA A 54 -35.82 -31.07 -0.49
C ALA A 54 -35.75 -29.63 0.04
N GLU A 55 -36.61 -29.29 1.02
CA GLU A 55 -36.60 -27.98 1.68
C GLU A 55 -35.28 -27.75 2.43
N LYS A 56 -34.80 -28.74 3.18
CA LYS A 56 -33.52 -28.67 3.91
C LYS A 56 -32.32 -28.56 2.99
N GLU A 57 -32.33 -29.27 1.86
CA GLU A 57 -31.27 -29.14 0.87
C GLU A 57 -31.27 -27.76 0.22
N ALA A 58 -32.45 -27.21 -0.10
CA ALA A 58 -32.57 -25.86 -0.65
C ALA A 58 -32.06 -24.78 0.32
N GLU A 59 -32.42 -24.85 1.61
CA GLU A 59 -31.89 -23.97 2.65
C GLU A 59 -30.35 -24.03 2.70
N LEU A 60 -29.79 -25.23 2.72
CA LEU A 60 -28.35 -25.44 2.81
C LEU A 60 -27.61 -24.92 1.56
N GLN A 61 -28.20 -25.04 0.37
CA GLN A 61 -27.63 -24.45 -0.84
C GLN A 61 -27.66 -22.93 -0.82
N LEU A 62 -28.73 -22.33 -0.29
CA LEU A 62 -28.83 -20.88 -0.14
C LEU A 62 -27.77 -20.36 0.83
N GLU A 63 -27.63 -20.98 2.01
CA GLU A 63 -26.61 -20.61 3.00
C GLU A 63 -25.19 -20.71 2.42
N LYS A 64 -24.90 -21.76 1.64
CA LYS A 64 -23.63 -21.91 0.94
C LYS A 64 -23.41 -20.79 -0.07
N ALA A 65 -24.42 -20.46 -0.88
CA ALA A 65 -24.33 -19.40 -1.87
C ALA A 65 -24.07 -18.03 -1.22
N GLU A 66 -24.74 -17.75 -0.10
CA GLU A 66 -24.53 -16.52 0.68
C GLU A 66 -23.13 -16.47 1.31
N ALA A 67 -22.68 -17.57 1.90
CA ALA A 67 -21.34 -17.68 2.48
C ALA A 67 -20.25 -17.44 1.43
N VAL A 68 -20.33 -18.11 0.27
CA VAL A 68 -19.39 -17.91 -0.84
C VAL A 68 -19.46 -16.47 -1.36
N GLY A 69 -20.67 -15.92 -1.53
CA GLY A 69 -20.87 -14.54 -1.97
C GLY A 69 -20.23 -13.52 -1.02
N SER A 70 -20.33 -13.75 0.30
CA SER A 70 -19.69 -12.91 1.31
C SER A 70 -18.16 -12.95 1.22
N VAL A 71 -17.57 -14.14 1.10
CA VAL A 71 -16.12 -14.35 0.99
C VAL A 71 -15.56 -13.70 -0.29
N VAL A 72 -16.23 -13.87 -1.43
CA VAL A 72 -15.80 -13.26 -2.69
C VAL A 72 -15.85 -11.74 -2.63
N ARG A 73 -16.86 -11.15 -1.98
CA ARG A 73 -16.95 -9.69 -1.80
C ARG A 73 -15.84 -9.16 -0.89
N ALA A 74 -15.54 -9.87 0.21
CA ALA A 74 -14.44 -9.54 1.11
C ALA A 74 -13.10 -9.60 0.36
N ALA A 75 -12.80 -10.72 -0.30
CA ALA A 75 -11.56 -10.89 -1.06
C ALA A 75 -11.38 -9.84 -2.18
N ARG A 76 -12.46 -9.44 -2.87
CA ARG A 76 -12.41 -8.35 -3.86
C ARG A 76 -12.08 -7.00 -3.23
N THR A 77 -12.55 -6.76 -2.01
CA THR A 77 -12.27 -5.52 -1.27
C THR A 77 -10.82 -5.49 -0.85
N ASP A 78 -10.30 -6.59 -0.31
CA ASP A 78 -8.91 -6.72 0.11
C ASP A 78 -7.95 -6.55 -1.08
N LEU A 79 -8.27 -7.16 -2.23
CA LEU A 79 -7.46 -6.99 -3.44
C LEU A 79 -7.40 -5.53 -3.89
N ARG A 80 -8.53 -4.81 -3.86
CA ARG A 80 -8.55 -3.38 -4.20
C ARG A 80 -7.68 -2.56 -3.24
N GLN A 81 -7.70 -2.88 -1.94
CA GLN A 81 -6.87 -2.20 -0.95
C GLN A 81 -5.38 -2.46 -1.19
N LEU A 82 -5.00 -3.71 -1.47
CA LEU A 82 -3.60 -4.07 -1.77
C LEU A 82 -3.08 -3.36 -3.03
N VAL A 83 -3.88 -3.32 -4.10
CA VAL A 83 -3.50 -2.61 -5.33
C VAL A 83 -3.38 -1.11 -5.09
N ALA A 84 -4.28 -0.52 -4.29
CA ALA A 84 -4.20 0.90 -3.94
C ALA A 84 -2.93 1.21 -3.12
N ALA A 85 -2.62 0.37 -2.13
CA ALA A 85 -1.41 0.51 -1.32
C ALA A 85 -0.13 0.36 -2.15
N GLN A 86 -0.08 -0.61 -3.07
CA GLN A 86 1.06 -0.80 -3.97
C GLN A 86 1.28 0.43 -4.85
N ARG A 87 0.22 0.98 -5.46
CA ARG A 87 0.34 2.18 -6.30
C ARG A 87 0.80 3.40 -5.50
N ALA A 88 0.34 3.54 -4.26
CA ALA A 88 0.82 4.61 -3.38
C ALA A 88 2.33 4.45 -3.11
N ALA A 89 2.78 3.25 -2.73
CA ALA A 89 4.20 2.97 -2.48
C ALA A 89 5.08 3.19 -3.73
N GLU A 90 4.63 2.77 -4.91
CA GLU A 90 5.33 3.01 -6.17
C GLU A 90 5.41 4.50 -6.51
N SER A 91 4.35 5.26 -6.25
CA SER A 91 4.34 6.71 -6.48
C SER A 91 5.29 7.46 -5.53
N GLU A 92 5.39 7.01 -4.27
CA GLU A 92 6.33 7.57 -3.30
C GLU A 92 7.79 7.23 -3.66
N ALA A 93 8.05 6.00 -4.11
CA ALA A 93 9.36 5.61 -4.61
C ALA A 93 9.77 6.44 -5.84
N ALA A 94 8.85 6.63 -6.80
CA ALA A 94 9.10 7.47 -7.98
C ALA A 94 9.35 8.94 -7.60
N ALA A 95 8.60 9.48 -6.63
CA ALA A 95 8.83 10.83 -6.11
C ALA A 95 10.19 10.97 -5.41
N ALA A 96 10.61 9.97 -4.64
CA ALA A 96 11.91 9.94 -4.00
C ALA A 96 13.06 9.86 -5.03
N GLU A 97 12.90 9.06 -6.10
CA GLU A 97 13.86 9.00 -7.20
C GLU A 97 13.96 10.33 -7.95
N ALA A 98 12.83 10.98 -8.23
CA ALA A 98 12.81 12.30 -8.87
C ALA A 98 13.48 13.37 -7.99
N ALA A 99 13.23 13.35 -6.67
CA ALA A 99 13.89 14.24 -5.71
C ALA A 99 15.40 13.97 -5.61
N ALA A 100 15.83 12.71 -5.66
CA ALA A 100 17.24 12.35 -5.69
C ALA A 100 17.92 12.78 -7.00
N ALA A 101 17.22 12.69 -8.13
CA ALA A 101 17.72 13.14 -9.42
C ALA A 101 17.89 14.66 -9.47
N SER A 102 16.92 15.43 -8.96
CA SER A 102 17.04 16.88 -8.87
C SER A 102 18.17 17.29 -7.92
N ALA A 103 18.30 16.65 -6.75
CA ALA A 103 19.41 16.88 -5.82
C ALA A 103 20.80 16.62 -6.43
N LYS A 104 20.91 15.65 -7.35
CA LYS A 104 22.16 15.38 -8.09
C LYS A 104 22.47 16.47 -9.13
N GLN A 105 21.49 16.88 -9.92
CA GLN A 105 21.66 18.01 -10.86
C GLN A 105 22.05 19.28 -10.12
N ASP A 106 21.45 19.45 -8.96
CA ASP A 106 21.66 20.55 -8.05
C ASP A 106 23.10 20.63 -7.51
N SER A 107 23.66 19.50 -7.09
CA SER A 107 25.04 19.44 -6.62
C SER A 107 26.05 19.60 -7.75
N GLN A 108 25.75 19.06 -8.95
CA GLN A 108 26.59 19.24 -10.14
C GLN A 108 26.67 20.71 -10.59
N ALA A 109 25.55 21.43 -10.59
CA ALA A 109 25.52 22.85 -10.93
C ALA A 109 26.37 23.69 -9.96
N LEU A 110 26.32 23.37 -8.65
CA LEU A 110 27.17 24.03 -7.66
C LEU A 110 28.66 23.72 -7.89
N GLN A 111 29.02 22.47 -8.20
CA GLN A 111 30.41 22.10 -8.50
C GLN A 111 30.95 22.84 -9.73
N GLN A 112 30.17 22.98 -10.79
CA GLN A 112 30.58 23.73 -11.99
C GLN A 112 30.74 25.23 -11.68
N GLN A 113 29.90 25.80 -10.82
CA GLN A 113 30.02 27.19 -10.38
C GLN A 113 31.27 27.44 -9.53
N GLN A 114 31.63 26.47 -8.68
CA GLN A 114 32.89 26.52 -7.92
C GLN A 114 34.11 26.49 -8.85
N GLN A 115 34.09 25.65 -9.89
CA GLN A 115 35.18 25.57 -10.87
C GLN A 115 35.33 26.86 -11.71
N THR A 116 34.23 27.55 -12.00
CA THR A 116 34.24 28.78 -12.81
C THR A 116 34.57 30.04 -11.99
N GLY A 117 34.70 29.92 -10.66
CA GLY A 117 35.05 31.04 -9.79
C GLY A 117 34.00 32.16 -9.77
N TRP A 118 32.75 31.80 -10.04
CA TRP A 118 31.65 32.76 -10.11
C TRP A 118 31.45 33.46 -8.76
N LYS A 119 31.32 34.80 -8.79
CA LYS A 119 31.07 35.62 -7.60
C LYS A 119 29.78 36.42 -7.76
N PRO A 120 28.79 36.24 -6.87
CA PRO A 120 27.53 36.96 -6.94
C PRO A 120 27.71 38.46 -6.64
N ARG A 121 26.98 39.29 -7.37
CA ARG A 121 27.02 40.76 -7.25
C ARG A 121 25.85 41.30 -6.44
N VAL A 122 26.06 42.40 -5.73
CA VAL A 122 24.98 43.12 -5.04
C VAL A 122 23.90 43.53 -6.05
N GLY A 123 22.64 43.27 -5.72
CA GLY A 123 21.49 43.52 -6.58
C GLY A 123 21.09 42.37 -7.49
N GLN A 124 21.94 41.34 -7.65
CA GLN A 124 21.65 40.16 -8.46
C GLN A 124 20.62 39.25 -7.78
N THR A 125 19.75 38.61 -8.57
CA THR A 125 18.86 37.55 -8.10
C THR A 125 19.55 36.21 -8.27
N VAL A 126 19.67 35.46 -7.18
CA VAL A 126 20.31 34.14 -7.13
C VAL A 126 19.32 33.12 -6.56
N PHE A 127 19.44 31.87 -6.97
CA PHE A 127 18.62 30.79 -6.44
C PHE A 127 19.30 30.15 -5.23
N VAL A 128 18.55 29.96 -4.14
CA VAL A 128 19.02 29.34 -2.90
C VAL A 128 18.42 27.93 -2.80
N PRO A 129 19.17 26.86 -3.10
CA PRO A 129 18.63 25.50 -3.13
C PRO A 129 18.04 25.05 -1.80
N ARG A 130 18.65 25.43 -0.66
CA ARG A 130 18.16 25.09 0.68
C ARG A 130 16.77 25.64 1.00
N LEU A 131 16.41 26.77 0.38
CA LEU A 131 15.12 27.42 0.56
C LEU A 131 14.19 27.18 -0.64
N ASN A 132 14.68 26.51 -1.68
CA ASN A 132 14.01 26.33 -2.96
C ASN A 132 13.40 27.64 -3.52
N GLN A 133 14.07 28.78 -3.31
CA GLN A 133 13.55 30.10 -3.63
C GLN A 133 14.62 31.01 -4.24
N ALA A 134 14.19 31.93 -5.11
CA ALA A 134 15.02 33.01 -5.61
C ALA A 134 15.12 34.15 -4.58
N ALA A 135 16.33 34.63 -4.32
CA ALA A 135 16.62 35.70 -3.37
C ALA A 135 17.52 36.76 -4.00
N LYS A 136 17.38 38.01 -3.56
CA LYS A 136 18.18 39.14 -4.02
C LYS A 136 19.40 39.33 -3.14
N VAL A 137 20.57 39.51 -3.74
CA VAL A 137 21.81 39.82 -3.01
C VAL A 137 21.75 41.26 -2.50
N VAL A 138 21.76 41.44 -1.17
CA VAL A 138 21.73 42.76 -0.53
C VAL A 138 23.12 43.22 -0.13
N LYS A 139 23.98 42.30 0.32
CA LYS A 139 25.33 42.62 0.77
C LYS A 139 26.28 41.45 0.48
N VAL A 140 27.48 41.76 0.03
CA VAL A 140 28.58 40.80 -0.11
C VAL A 140 29.70 41.26 0.82
N ALA A 141 30.06 40.44 1.80
CA ALA A 141 31.19 40.70 2.69
C ALA A 141 32.49 40.19 2.07
N GLY A 142 33.60 40.87 2.33
CA GLY A 142 34.93 40.50 1.80
C GLY A 142 35.44 39.12 2.26
N SER A 143 34.85 38.56 3.32
CA SER A 143 35.13 37.21 3.83
C SER A 143 34.42 36.07 3.08
N GLY A 144 33.64 36.38 2.02
CA GLY A 144 32.90 35.38 1.25
C GLY A 144 31.47 35.11 1.75
N ALA A 145 31.04 35.77 2.83
CA ALA A 145 29.66 35.73 3.31
C ALA A 145 28.77 36.70 2.53
N ILE A 146 27.56 36.26 2.17
CA ILE A 146 26.59 37.02 1.38
C ILE A 146 25.27 37.09 2.14
N THR A 147 24.72 38.29 2.26
CA THR A 147 23.38 38.50 2.81
C THR A 147 22.39 38.59 1.66
N LEU A 148 21.45 37.64 1.64
CA LEU A 148 20.36 37.57 0.69
C LEU A 148 19.05 38.01 1.33
N GLN A 149 18.15 38.53 0.51
CA GLN A 149 16.77 38.84 0.88
C GLN A 149 15.81 38.00 0.03
N ALA A 150 15.09 37.10 0.70
CA ALA A 150 14.03 36.29 0.13
C ALA A 150 12.69 36.82 0.66
N GLY A 151 12.09 37.77 -0.06
CA GLY A 151 10.90 38.48 0.41
C GLY A 151 11.16 39.28 1.69
N ILE A 152 10.54 38.86 2.79
CA ILE A 152 10.66 39.48 4.13
C ILE A 152 11.87 38.93 4.90
N LEU A 153 12.35 37.73 4.53
CA LEU A 153 13.44 37.06 5.23
C LEU A 153 14.80 37.55 4.72
N LYS A 154 15.73 37.76 5.66
CA LYS A 154 17.15 37.99 5.38
C LYS A 154 17.95 36.78 5.83
N VAL A 155 18.76 36.24 4.94
CA VAL A 155 19.53 35.01 5.19
C VAL A 155 20.99 35.27 4.82
N THR A 156 21.90 34.86 5.69
CA THR A 156 23.33 34.91 5.42
C THR A 156 23.78 33.54 4.95
N VAL A 157 24.37 33.48 3.76
CA VAL A 157 24.86 32.26 3.10
C VAL A 157 26.20 32.53 2.44
N THR A 158 26.97 31.49 2.15
CA THR A 158 28.23 31.61 1.40
C THR A 158 27.98 31.54 -0.10
N ALA A 159 28.97 31.98 -0.90
CA ALA A 159 28.89 31.90 -2.36
C ALA A 159 28.71 30.46 -2.88
N ASP A 160 29.18 29.47 -2.12
CA ASP A 160 29.12 28.05 -2.47
C ASP A 160 27.73 27.43 -2.27
N GLU A 161 26.81 28.15 -1.62
CA GLU A 161 25.46 27.68 -1.29
C GLU A 161 24.38 28.27 -2.20
N VAL A 162 24.77 29.09 -3.19
CA VAL A 162 23.87 29.85 -4.06
C VAL A 162 24.16 29.61 -5.53
N ARG A 163 23.11 29.61 -6.35
CA ARG A 163 23.23 29.43 -7.80
C ARG A 163 22.89 30.69 -8.57
N GLN A 164 23.61 30.90 -9.66
CA GLN A 164 23.16 31.79 -10.72
C GLN A 164 21.88 31.23 -11.36
N ARG A 165 20.86 32.09 -11.50
CA ARG A 165 19.66 31.80 -12.28
C ARG A 165 19.90 32.07 -13.76
#